data_AF-A0A7S1YR22-F1
#
_entry.id   AF-A0A7S1YR22-F1
#
_cell.length_a   1.000
_cell.length_b   1.000
_cell.length_c   1.000
_cell.angle_alpha   90.00
_cell.angle_beta   90.00
_cell.angle_gamma   90.00
#
_symmetry.space_group_name_H-M   'P 1'
#
loop_
_entity.id
_entity.type
_entity.pdbx_description
1 polymer ?
#
loop_
_entity_poly.entity_id
_entity_poly.type
_entity_poly.pdbx_seq_one_letter_code
_entity_poly.pdbx_strand_id
1 'polypeptide(L)'
;LLDSSTEGGGKYMSQLSLIRPLGLAAEQDGSTLESFPRDLDETMKREMPTLRRMPNERALLSRFLTQMGVWDPDVIVGHNAMGFDLDILLKRCVETKVMIWSKLGRRRRTALPSISYLNSFKKGGGENYALVETLSGRLVCDTYVSSQELLRETTYSLQNLAMTQLKTNRVEIEQVDVPQWFDKSVNIVNLAKHTLFDAQLVQRLMFKLQVLPLTKQLTCIAGNLWMRTLKGQRAERNEYLLLHEFHGRKYIVPERRNYKLQATKAGGGGGKAKYSGGLVLEPKKGLYDSFILLLDFNSLYPSLIQEYN
;
A
#
# COMPACT_ATOMS: atom_id res chain seq x y z
N LEU A 1 4.99 23.90 -17.28
CA LEU A 1 4.30 24.87 -16.40
C LEU A 1 3.34 24.09 -15.50
N LEU A 2 3.75 23.43 -14.42
CA LEU A 2 4.68 23.88 -13.39
C LEU A 2 5.85 22.91 -13.17
N ASP A 3 7.04 23.50 -13.24
CA ASP A 3 8.32 23.00 -12.74
C ASP A 3 8.26 22.81 -11.22
N SER A 4 7.79 21.64 -10.80
CA SER A 4 8.02 21.13 -9.44
C SER A 4 8.66 19.74 -9.48
N SER A 5 9.41 19.47 -10.55
CA SER A 5 10.54 18.55 -10.48
C SER A 5 11.54 19.12 -9.48
N THR A 6 11.49 18.63 -8.25
CA THR A 6 12.66 18.69 -7.38
C THR A 6 13.82 18.07 -8.16
N GLU A 7 14.79 18.91 -8.56
CA GLU A 7 15.92 18.57 -9.45
C GLU A 7 16.84 17.43 -8.93
N GLY A 8 16.55 16.86 -7.75
CA GLY A 8 17.22 15.68 -7.21
C GLY A 8 16.49 14.35 -7.38
N GLY A 9 15.19 14.32 -7.70
CA GLY A 9 14.37 13.10 -7.67
C GLY A 9 14.63 12.10 -8.80
N GLY A 10 15.07 12.59 -9.97
CA GLY A 10 15.30 11.76 -11.16
C GLY A 10 16.52 10.84 -11.07
N LYS A 11 17.45 11.06 -10.13
CA LYS A 11 18.67 10.25 -10.02
C LYS A 11 18.45 8.86 -9.40
N TYR A 12 17.39 8.68 -8.62
CA TYR A 12 17.23 7.48 -7.79
C TYR A 12 16.16 6.49 -8.27
N MET A 13 15.29 6.84 -9.23
CA MET A 13 14.35 5.90 -9.86
C MET A 13 14.78 5.55 -11.29
N SER A 14 15.96 4.98 -11.45
CA SER A 14 16.46 4.59 -12.77
C SER A 14 16.65 3.08 -12.95
N GLN A 15 16.74 2.29 -11.88
CA GLN A 15 17.12 0.87 -12.01
C GLN A 15 15.93 -0.06 -11.79
N LEU A 16 15.42 -0.60 -12.90
CA LEU A 16 14.47 -1.71 -12.89
C LEU A 16 15.24 -3.02 -12.99
N SER A 17 14.77 -4.05 -12.28
CA SER A 17 15.34 -5.40 -12.33
C SER A 17 14.19 -6.36 -12.61
N LEU A 18 14.39 -7.29 -13.54
CA LEU A 18 13.40 -8.31 -13.89
C LEU A 18 13.89 -9.70 -13.46
N ILE A 19 12.94 -10.54 -13.06
CA ILE A 19 13.10 -11.99 -12.88
C ILE A 19 12.08 -12.66 -13.80
N ARG A 20 12.50 -13.75 -14.45
CA ARG A 20 11.58 -14.68 -15.12
C ARG A 20 10.89 -15.56 -14.07
N PRO A 21 9.57 -15.76 -14.11
CA PRO A 21 8.91 -16.74 -13.24
C PRO A 21 9.44 -18.14 -13.53
N LEU A 22 9.85 -18.87 -12.49
CA LEU A 22 10.18 -20.29 -12.60
C LEU A 22 8.88 -21.12 -12.50
N GLY A 23 8.51 -21.78 -13.60
CA GLY A 23 7.64 -22.94 -13.62
C GLY A 23 6.14 -22.69 -13.79
N LEU A 24 5.67 -22.68 -15.05
CA LEU A 24 4.30 -23.07 -15.42
C LEU A 24 4.28 -24.15 -16.53
N ALA A 25 5.44 -24.57 -17.04
CA ALA A 25 5.59 -25.66 -17.98
C ALA A 25 6.76 -26.55 -17.54
N ALA A 26 6.54 -27.38 -16.50
CA ALA A 26 7.52 -28.39 -16.11
C ALA A 26 6.79 -29.66 -15.64
N GLU A 27 5.91 -30.16 -16.49
CA GLU A 27 5.56 -31.58 -16.51
C GLU A 27 5.65 -32.05 -17.96
N GLN A 28 6.88 -32.17 -18.45
CA GLN A 28 7.39 -33.25 -19.32
C GLN A 28 8.67 -32.76 -20.01
N ASP A 29 9.67 -33.61 -19.94
CA ASP A 29 10.95 -33.58 -20.65
C ASP A 29 12.07 -32.65 -20.17
N GLY A 30 12.96 -33.28 -19.39
CA GLY A 30 14.41 -33.16 -19.43
C GLY A 30 15.06 -31.93 -20.07
N SER A 31 15.69 -31.13 -19.20
CA SER A 31 16.92 -30.39 -19.47
C SER A 31 16.88 -29.31 -20.56
N THR A 32 16.26 -28.17 -20.27
CA THR A 32 16.95 -26.87 -20.40
C THR A 32 16.44 -25.94 -19.31
N LEU A 33 17.33 -25.36 -18.50
CA LEU A 33 16.98 -24.15 -17.75
C LEU A 33 16.58 -23.12 -18.81
N GLU A 34 15.31 -22.70 -18.83
CA GLU A 34 14.81 -21.78 -19.84
C GLU A 34 15.65 -20.49 -19.85
N SER A 35 16.52 -20.34 -20.85
CA SER A 35 17.41 -19.20 -20.97
C SER A 35 16.66 -17.96 -21.44
N PHE A 36 17.09 -16.78 -21.02
CA PHE A 36 16.67 -15.54 -21.66
C PHE A 36 17.09 -15.54 -23.14
N PRO A 37 16.36 -14.81 -24.01
CA PRO A 37 16.77 -14.59 -25.40
C PRO A 37 18.21 -14.05 -25.47
N ARG A 38 18.99 -14.52 -26.45
CA ARG A 38 20.42 -14.18 -26.59
C ARG A 38 20.64 -12.69 -26.89
N ASP A 39 19.71 -12.06 -27.60
CA ASP A 39 19.80 -10.66 -28.03
C ASP A 39 19.39 -9.66 -26.93
N LEU A 40 19.01 -10.16 -25.75
CA LEU A 40 18.45 -9.34 -24.68
C LEU A 40 19.43 -8.25 -24.23
N ASP A 41 20.71 -8.56 -24.08
CA ASP A 41 21.70 -7.60 -23.59
C ASP A 41 21.92 -6.42 -24.57
N GLU A 42 21.81 -6.66 -25.88
CA GLU A 42 21.88 -5.59 -26.89
C GLU A 42 20.62 -4.73 -26.90
N THR A 43 19.45 -5.38 -26.88
CA THR A 43 18.16 -4.65 -26.83
C THR A 43 18.02 -3.81 -25.56
N MET A 44 18.50 -4.31 -24.42
CA MET A 44 18.55 -3.56 -23.15
C MET A 44 19.41 -2.31 -23.29
N LYS A 45 20.62 -2.40 -23.85
CA LYS A 45 21.49 -1.24 -24.06
C LYS A 45 20.84 -0.19 -24.97
N ARG A 46 20.10 -0.62 -25.99
CA ARG A 46 19.45 0.27 -26.96
C ARG A 46 18.24 1.00 -26.38
N GLU A 47 17.37 0.29 -25.67
CA GLU A 47 16.06 0.81 -25.28
C GLU A 47 15.94 1.23 -23.81
N MET A 48 16.70 0.59 -22.91
CA MET A 48 16.69 0.90 -21.48
C MET A 48 18.03 0.52 -20.83
N PRO A 49 19.07 1.38 -20.92
CA PRO A 49 20.42 1.05 -20.48
C PRO A 49 20.54 0.83 -18.95
N THR A 50 19.52 1.23 -18.20
CA THR A 50 19.48 1.12 -16.74
C THR A 50 18.88 -0.20 -16.25
N LEU A 51 18.24 -0.97 -17.14
CA LEU A 51 17.71 -2.30 -16.85
C LEU A 51 18.88 -3.26 -16.63
N ARG A 52 18.78 -4.10 -15.60
CA ARG A 52 19.76 -5.15 -15.32
C ARG A 52 19.09 -6.51 -15.22
N ARG A 53 19.63 -7.47 -15.96
CA ARG A 53 19.23 -8.88 -15.88
C ARG A 53 19.90 -9.54 -14.69
N MET A 54 19.13 -10.30 -13.92
CA MET A 54 19.64 -11.13 -12.81
C MET A 54 19.51 -12.62 -13.18
N PRO A 55 20.45 -13.48 -12.75
CA PRO A 55 20.45 -14.89 -13.12
C PRO A 55 19.34 -15.70 -12.42
N ASN A 56 18.92 -15.29 -11.23
CA ASN A 56 17.91 -15.96 -10.42
C ASN A 56 17.18 -14.98 -9.52
N GLU A 57 16.02 -15.39 -9.00
CA GLU A 57 15.20 -14.56 -8.11
C GLU A 57 15.94 -14.11 -6.86
N ARG A 58 16.72 -15.01 -6.27
CA ARG A 58 17.56 -14.71 -5.11
C ARG A 58 18.51 -13.54 -5.39
N ALA A 59 19.14 -13.48 -6.56
CA ALA A 59 20.01 -12.38 -6.93
C ALA A 59 19.25 -11.07 -7.11
N LEU A 60 18.06 -11.09 -7.73
CA LEU A 60 17.24 -9.87 -7.84
C LEU A 60 16.78 -9.38 -6.48
N LEU A 61 16.25 -10.24 -5.61
CA LEU A 61 15.81 -9.83 -4.27
C LEU A 61 17.00 -9.26 -3.47
N SER A 62 18.16 -9.90 -3.54
CA SER A 62 19.38 -9.42 -2.89
C SER A 62 19.82 -8.06 -3.46
N ARG A 63 19.72 -7.86 -4.78
CA ARG A 63 20.04 -6.59 -5.44
C ARG A 63 19.06 -5.49 -5.03
N PHE A 64 17.75 -5.77 -5.05
CA PHE A 64 16.71 -4.85 -4.61
C PHE A 64 16.92 -4.40 -3.16
N LEU A 65 17.09 -5.34 -2.23
CA LEU A 65 17.32 -5.05 -0.81
C LEU A 65 18.62 -4.27 -0.57
N THR A 66 19.67 -4.58 -1.35
CA THR A 66 20.93 -3.83 -1.29
C THR A 66 20.74 -2.40 -1.79
N GLN A 67 20.04 -2.23 -2.91
CA GLN A 67 19.77 -0.92 -3.50
C GLN A 67 18.90 -0.05 -2.60
N MET A 68 17.88 -0.63 -1.98
CA MET A 68 17.05 0.04 -0.98
C MET A 68 17.88 0.46 0.24
N GLY A 69 18.87 -0.33 0.65
CA GLY A 69 19.80 0.07 1.71
C GLY A 69 20.76 1.20 1.32
N VAL A 70 21.07 1.36 0.02
CA VAL A 70 21.90 2.47 -0.50
C VAL A 70 21.06 3.74 -0.63
N TRP A 71 19.84 3.64 -1.14
CA TRP A 71 18.92 4.78 -1.25
C TRP A 71 18.38 5.25 0.11
N ASP A 72 18.26 4.33 1.06
CA ASP A 72 17.70 4.53 2.39
C ASP A 72 16.43 5.41 2.46
N PRO A 73 15.36 5.08 1.71
CA PRO A 73 14.16 5.91 1.63
C PRO A 73 13.40 5.99 2.97
N ASP A 74 13.00 7.20 3.38
CA ASP A 74 12.12 7.39 4.54
C ASP A 74 10.69 6.91 4.27
N VAL A 75 10.21 7.06 3.03
CA VAL A 75 8.85 6.72 2.61
C VAL A 75 8.90 5.78 1.41
N ILE A 76 8.22 4.65 1.53
CA ILE A 76 7.96 3.70 0.44
C ILE A 76 6.53 3.93 -0.04
N VAL A 77 6.36 4.14 -1.34
CA VAL A 77 5.04 4.39 -1.94
C VAL A 77 4.68 3.20 -2.82
N GLY A 78 3.44 2.72 -2.71
CA GLY A 78 2.94 1.61 -3.52
C GLY A 78 1.43 1.67 -3.70
N HIS A 79 0.90 0.72 -4.46
CA HIS A 79 -0.54 0.56 -4.65
C HIS A 79 -0.92 -0.85 -4.21
N ASN A 80 -1.68 -0.96 -3.12
CA ASN A 80 -1.94 -2.24 -2.43
C ASN A 80 -0.67 -2.94 -1.92
N ALA A 81 0.36 -2.15 -1.58
CA ALA A 81 1.64 -2.66 -1.12
C ALA A 81 1.50 -3.43 0.21
N MET A 82 0.68 -2.92 1.13
CA MET A 82 0.48 -3.55 2.45
C MET A 82 -0.42 -4.78 2.39
N GLY A 83 -1.27 -4.89 1.37
CA GLY A 83 -2.20 -6.00 1.18
C GLY A 83 -1.62 -7.17 0.39
N PHE A 84 -0.71 -6.89 -0.54
CA PHE A 84 -0.21 -7.88 -1.50
C PHE A 84 1.32 -7.85 -1.67
N ASP A 85 1.88 -6.75 -2.18
CA ASP A 85 3.27 -6.72 -2.65
C ASP A 85 4.30 -7.04 -1.55
N LEU A 86 4.16 -6.40 -0.39
CA LEU A 86 5.12 -6.56 0.72
C LEU A 86 5.03 -7.95 1.37
N ASP A 87 3.83 -8.55 1.39
CA ASP A 87 3.63 -9.92 1.88
C ASP A 87 4.32 -10.93 0.95
N ILE A 88 4.13 -10.78 -0.36
CA ILE A 88 4.79 -11.63 -1.35
C ILE A 88 6.30 -11.44 -1.30
N LEU A 89 6.78 -10.20 -1.30
CA LEU A 89 8.21 -9.89 -1.24
C LEU A 89 8.89 -10.58 -0.04
N LEU A 90 8.27 -10.51 1.14
CA LEU A 90 8.79 -11.16 2.34
C LEU A 90 8.75 -12.68 2.26
N LYS A 91 7.66 -13.27 1.77
CA LYS A 91 7.56 -14.72 1.57
C LYS A 91 8.62 -15.25 0.62
N ARG A 92 8.82 -14.57 -0.53
CA ARG A 92 9.86 -14.92 -1.49
C ARG A 92 11.26 -14.74 -0.90
N CYS A 93 11.50 -13.73 -0.06
CA CYS A 93 12.78 -13.60 0.66
C CYS A 93 13.05 -14.79 1.60
N VAL A 94 12.03 -15.32 2.27
CA VAL A 94 12.17 -16.48 3.16
C VAL A 94 12.40 -17.76 2.36
N GLU A 95 11.63 -18.00 1.31
CA GLU A 95 11.76 -19.17 0.42
C GLU A 95 13.12 -19.23 -0.28
N THR A 96 13.59 -18.09 -0.81
CA THR A 96 14.90 -17.99 -1.47
C THR A 96 16.07 -17.85 -0.49
N LYS A 97 15.80 -17.82 0.83
CA LYS A 97 16.76 -17.71 1.94
C LYS A 97 17.70 -16.49 1.80
N VAL A 98 17.14 -15.32 1.53
CA VAL A 98 17.90 -14.06 1.43
C VAL A 98 18.10 -13.46 2.84
N MET A 99 19.33 -13.53 3.35
CA MET A 99 19.67 -13.06 4.70
C MET A 99 19.58 -11.52 4.87
N ILE A 100 19.62 -10.77 3.77
CA ILE A 100 19.63 -9.30 3.76
C ILE A 100 18.21 -8.69 3.88
N TRP A 101 17.19 -9.53 4.10
CA TRP A 101 15.78 -9.12 4.17
C TRP A 101 15.50 -7.98 5.17
N SER A 102 16.28 -7.89 6.25
CA SER A 102 16.11 -6.84 7.27
C SER A 102 16.37 -5.42 6.74
N LYS A 103 17.00 -5.25 5.56
CA LYS A 103 17.17 -3.95 4.90
C LYS A 103 15.85 -3.36 4.38
N LEU A 104 14.76 -4.16 4.36
CA LEU A 104 13.41 -3.67 4.08
C LEU A 104 12.95 -2.65 5.13
N GLY A 105 13.30 -2.85 6.40
CA GLY A 105 13.19 -1.82 7.43
C GLY A 105 14.52 -1.09 7.63
N ARG A 106 14.63 -0.36 8.74
CA ARG A 106 15.90 0.17 9.26
C ARG A 106 16.44 -0.64 10.44
N ARG A 107 15.62 -1.51 11.03
CA ARG A 107 16.03 -2.39 12.13
C ARG A 107 16.74 -3.64 11.60
N ARG A 108 18.02 -3.78 11.93
CA ARG A 108 18.80 -4.98 11.61
C ARG A 108 18.29 -6.19 12.38
N ARG A 109 18.12 -7.31 11.68
CA ARG A 109 17.66 -8.59 12.25
C ARG A 109 18.46 -9.74 11.65
N THR A 110 18.89 -10.66 12.50
CA THR A 110 19.75 -11.79 12.12
C THR A 110 18.93 -13.03 11.72
N ALA A 111 17.81 -13.28 12.38
CA ALA A 111 16.95 -14.43 12.10
C ALA A 111 15.90 -14.09 11.04
N LEU A 112 15.67 -15.00 10.08
CA LEU A 112 14.57 -14.91 9.13
C LEU A 112 13.22 -15.10 9.86
N PRO A 113 12.17 -14.34 9.51
CA PRO A 113 10.84 -14.60 10.03
C PRO A 113 10.34 -15.96 9.55
N SER A 114 9.69 -16.72 10.43
CA SER A 114 9.08 -18.00 10.06
C SER A 114 7.93 -17.77 9.08
N ILE A 115 7.79 -18.64 8.06
CA ILE A 115 6.63 -18.65 7.15
C ILE A 115 5.32 -18.83 7.94
N SER A 116 5.33 -19.60 9.03
CA SER A 116 4.18 -19.71 9.91
C SER A 116 3.85 -18.37 10.59
N TYR A 117 4.84 -17.58 10.97
CA TYR A 117 4.63 -16.23 11.51
C TYR A 117 4.05 -15.27 10.46
N LEU A 118 4.41 -15.42 9.19
CA LEU A 118 3.81 -14.64 8.08
C LEU A 118 2.38 -15.10 7.73
N ASN A 119 2.08 -16.40 7.84
CA ASN A 119 0.80 -16.98 7.43
C ASN A 119 -0.26 -17.06 8.55
N SER A 120 0.15 -17.16 9.83
CA SER A 120 -0.76 -17.36 10.97
C SER A 120 -1.77 -16.22 11.18
N PHE A 121 -1.54 -15.05 10.61
CA PHE A 121 -2.38 -13.87 10.87
C PHE A 121 -3.40 -13.55 9.77
N LYS A 122 -3.35 -14.22 8.61
CA LYS A 122 -4.42 -14.11 7.58
C LYS A 122 -5.73 -14.77 8.00
N LYS A 123 -5.70 -15.73 8.93
CA LYS A 123 -6.88 -16.54 9.32
C LYS A 123 -7.81 -15.89 10.36
N GLY A 124 -7.50 -14.71 10.90
CA GLY A 124 -8.26 -14.18 12.02
C GLY A 124 -8.24 -12.66 12.17
N GLY A 125 -8.57 -11.93 11.10
CA GLY A 125 -8.93 -10.49 11.14
C GLY A 125 -7.94 -9.55 11.85
N GLY A 126 -6.71 -10.02 12.11
CA GLY A 126 -5.70 -9.32 12.87
C GLY A 126 -4.81 -8.55 11.93
N GLU A 127 -4.48 -7.31 12.31
CA GLU A 127 -3.55 -6.46 11.57
C GLU A 127 -2.28 -7.24 11.16
N ASN A 128 -1.73 -6.92 9.98
CA ASN A 128 -0.44 -7.42 9.49
C ASN A 128 0.73 -6.89 10.34
N TYR A 129 0.75 -7.18 11.65
CA TYR A 129 1.78 -6.75 12.60
C TYR A 129 3.17 -7.17 12.13
N ALA A 130 3.29 -8.37 11.56
CA ALA A 130 4.52 -8.86 10.96
C ALA A 130 5.08 -7.88 9.91
N LEU A 131 4.25 -7.40 8.97
CA LEU A 131 4.66 -6.45 7.95
C LEU A 131 5.08 -5.09 8.56
N VAL A 132 4.34 -4.62 9.56
CA VAL A 132 4.68 -3.38 10.26
C VAL A 132 6.03 -3.49 10.98
N GLU A 133 6.27 -4.65 11.57
CA GLU A 133 7.47 -4.92 12.34
C GLU A 133 8.71 -5.08 11.44
N THR A 134 8.54 -5.66 10.25
CA THR A 134 9.60 -5.77 9.24
C THR A 134 9.94 -4.41 8.61
N LEU A 135 8.96 -3.54 8.42
CA LEU A 135 9.13 -2.19 7.86
C LEU A 135 9.49 -1.13 8.91
N SER A 136 9.79 -1.55 10.15
CA SER A 136 10.13 -0.63 11.23
C SER A 136 11.26 0.34 10.82
N GLY A 137 10.96 1.64 10.93
CA GLY A 137 11.87 2.74 10.57
C GLY A 137 11.66 3.35 9.19
N ARG A 138 10.79 2.78 8.34
CA ARG A 138 10.36 3.38 7.06
C ARG A 138 8.85 3.54 7.05
N LEU A 139 8.34 4.66 6.54
CA LEU A 139 6.91 4.89 6.34
C LEU A 139 6.45 4.19 5.07
N VAL A 140 5.24 3.64 5.07
CA VAL A 140 4.62 3.05 3.87
C VAL A 140 3.36 3.83 3.54
N CYS A 141 3.36 4.44 2.35
CA CYS A 141 2.25 5.16 1.79
C CYS A 141 1.55 4.28 0.76
N ASP A 142 0.42 3.69 1.16
CA ASP A 142 -0.40 2.90 0.26
C ASP A 142 -1.46 3.79 -0.41
N THR A 143 -1.31 3.98 -1.72
CA THR A 143 -2.24 4.80 -2.51
C THR A 143 -3.62 4.17 -2.61
N TYR A 144 -3.77 2.84 -2.48
CA TYR A 144 -5.07 2.17 -2.51
C TYR A 144 -5.92 2.57 -1.29
N VAL A 145 -5.37 2.37 -0.09
CA VAL A 145 -6.04 2.74 1.18
C VAL A 145 -6.26 4.25 1.27
N SER A 146 -5.27 5.04 0.85
CA SER A 146 -5.38 6.50 0.85
C SER A 146 -6.48 6.97 -0.09
N SER A 147 -6.63 6.34 -1.26
CA SER A 147 -7.69 6.67 -2.21
C SER A 147 -9.08 6.31 -1.66
N GLN A 148 -9.21 5.20 -0.94
CA GLN A 148 -10.47 4.84 -0.26
C GLN A 148 -10.88 5.82 0.83
N GLU A 149 -9.91 6.45 1.50
CA GLU A 149 -10.20 7.47 2.52
C GLU A 149 -10.58 8.83 1.89
N LEU A 150 -9.92 9.20 0.79
CA LEU A 150 -10.00 10.55 0.21
C LEU A 150 -10.98 10.69 -0.95
N LEU A 151 -11.22 9.62 -1.71
CA LEU A 151 -12.06 9.62 -2.89
C LEU A 151 -13.33 8.79 -2.66
N ARG A 152 -14.38 9.11 -3.43
CA ARG A 152 -15.61 8.32 -3.53
C ARG A 152 -15.71 7.77 -4.94
N GLU A 153 -15.02 6.67 -5.19
CA GLU A 153 -15.10 5.95 -6.47
C GLU A 153 -15.66 4.53 -6.26
N THR A 154 -16.18 3.94 -7.34
CA THR A 154 -16.73 2.59 -7.32
C THR A 154 -15.63 1.53 -7.25
N THR A 155 -14.52 1.76 -7.96
CA THR A 155 -13.35 0.88 -7.98
C THR A 155 -12.08 1.67 -7.71
N TYR A 156 -11.17 1.07 -6.93
CA TYR A 156 -9.91 1.68 -6.51
C TYR A 156 -8.71 1.01 -7.17
N SER A 157 -8.90 0.33 -8.31
CA SER A 157 -7.79 -0.25 -9.06
C SER A 157 -6.90 0.85 -9.64
N LEU A 158 -5.61 0.55 -9.80
CA LEU A 158 -4.64 1.50 -10.36
C LEU A 158 -5.07 2.01 -11.74
N GLN A 159 -5.67 1.15 -12.57
CA GLN A 159 -6.17 1.55 -13.89
C GLN A 159 -7.31 2.58 -13.78
N ASN A 160 -8.32 2.32 -12.94
CA ASN A 160 -9.43 3.25 -12.79
C ASN A 160 -8.94 4.59 -12.21
N LEU A 161 -8.09 4.55 -11.17
CA LEU A 161 -7.53 5.76 -10.57
C LEU A 161 -6.63 6.52 -11.56
N ALA A 162 -5.86 5.84 -12.42
CA ALA A 162 -5.07 6.49 -13.45
C ALA A 162 -5.95 7.19 -14.50
N MET A 163 -7.07 6.58 -14.87
CA MET A 163 -8.02 7.16 -15.83
C MET A 163 -8.77 8.36 -15.22
N THR A 164 -9.42 8.18 -14.07
CA THR A 164 -10.23 9.24 -13.44
C THR A 164 -9.35 10.38 -12.93
N GLN A 165 -8.25 10.07 -12.24
CA GLN A 165 -7.43 11.07 -11.57
C GLN A 165 -6.30 11.60 -12.45
N LEU A 166 -5.57 10.74 -13.15
CA LEU A 166 -4.40 11.18 -13.92
C LEU A 166 -4.72 11.44 -15.41
N LYS A 167 -5.96 11.18 -15.85
CA LYS A 167 -6.39 11.27 -17.26
C LYS A 167 -5.45 10.52 -18.20
N THR A 168 -4.86 9.43 -17.72
CA THR A 168 -3.85 8.66 -18.44
C THR A 168 -4.38 7.24 -18.59
N ASN A 169 -4.38 6.72 -19.83
CA ASN A 169 -4.83 5.36 -20.07
C ASN A 169 -3.69 4.38 -19.72
N ARG A 170 -4.00 3.41 -18.84
CA ARG A 170 -3.11 2.30 -18.49
C ARG A 170 -3.71 1.02 -19.06
N VAL A 171 -2.91 0.29 -19.83
CA VAL A 171 -3.25 -1.08 -20.25
C VAL A 171 -2.87 -2.03 -19.13
N GLU A 172 -3.80 -2.87 -18.69
CA GLU A 172 -3.52 -3.92 -17.71
C GLU A 172 -2.98 -5.16 -18.42
N ILE A 173 -1.97 -5.81 -17.85
CA ILE A 173 -1.41 -7.07 -18.35
C ILE A 173 -1.86 -8.15 -17.38
N GLU A 174 -2.56 -9.17 -17.89
CA GLU A 174 -2.99 -10.30 -17.08
C GLU A 174 -1.82 -11.23 -16.74
N GLN A 175 -1.90 -11.89 -15.59
CA GLN A 175 -0.85 -12.80 -15.13
C GLN A 175 -0.63 -13.99 -16.08
N VAL A 176 -1.68 -14.40 -16.78
CA VAL A 176 -1.66 -15.51 -17.75
C VAL A 176 -0.81 -15.17 -18.98
N ASP A 177 -0.75 -13.89 -19.35
CA ASP A 177 -0.02 -13.45 -20.53
C ASP A 177 1.47 -13.30 -20.25
N VAL A 178 1.87 -13.08 -18.99
CA VAL A 178 3.27 -12.80 -18.60
C VAL A 178 4.29 -13.76 -19.23
N PRO A 179 4.09 -15.09 -19.27
CA PRO A 179 5.02 -16.00 -19.94
C PRO A 179 5.24 -15.67 -21.43
N GLN A 180 4.19 -15.28 -22.16
CA GLN A 180 4.27 -14.92 -23.59
C GLN A 180 5.14 -13.67 -23.82
N TRP A 181 5.23 -12.78 -22.83
CA TRP A 181 6.10 -11.60 -22.90
C TRP A 181 7.59 -11.95 -22.80
N PHE A 182 7.95 -13.15 -22.34
CA PHE A 182 9.34 -13.61 -22.26
C PHE A 182 9.87 -14.25 -23.55
N ASP A 183 9.04 -14.43 -24.57
CA ASP A 183 9.43 -15.06 -25.85
C ASP A 183 10.40 -14.18 -26.66
N LYS A 184 10.15 -12.86 -26.69
CA LYS A 184 10.93 -11.88 -27.47
C LYS A 184 11.63 -10.87 -26.58
N SER A 185 12.89 -10.56 -26.87
CA SER A 185 13.67 -9.56 -26.12
C SER A 185 12.99 -8.20 -26.04
N VAL A 186 12.35 -7.75 -27.13
CA VAL A 186 11.63 -6.46 -27.19
C VAL A 186 10.43 -6.44 -26.24
N ASN A 187 9.71 -7.57 -26.13
CA ASN A 187 8.56 -7.68 -25.23
C ASN A 187 8.99 -7.62 -23.76
N ILE A 188 10.13 -8.25 -23.40
CA ILE A 188 10.70 -8.16 -22.05
C ILE A 188 11.02 -6.70 -21.68
N VAL A 189 11.62 -5.94 -22.61
CA VAL A 189 11.91 -4.52 -22.38
C VAL A 189 10.62 -3.70 -22.26
N ASN A 190 9.59 -4.00 -23.06
CA ASN A 190 8.29 -3.34 -22.96
C ASN A 190 7.58 -3.66 -21.63
N LEU A 191 7.69 -4.89 -21.13
CA LEU A 191 7.19 -5.26 -19.80
C LEU A 191 7.93 -4.50 -18.69
N ALA A 192 9.25 -4.33 -18.80
CA ALA A 192 10.03 -3.46 -17.92
C ALA A 192 9.57 -1.99 -17.97
N LYS A 193 9.30 -1.45 -19.17
CA LYS A 193 8.77 -0.09 -19.33
C LYS A 193 7.39 0.05 -18.69
N HIS A 194 6.54 -0.96 -18.84
CA HIS A 194 5.20 -0.99 -18.27
C HIS A 194 5.23 -0.97 -16.73
N THR A 195 6.06 -1.82 -16.10
CA THR A 195 6.22 -1.82 -14.64
C THR A 195 6.84 -0.52 -14.10
N LEU A 196 7.77 0.10 -14.84
CA LEU A 196 8.28 1.44 -14.49
C LEU A 196 7.18 2.50 -14.58
N PHE A 197 6.36 2.44 -15.63
CA PHE A 197 5.25 3.36 -15.81
C PHE A 197 4.23 3.22 -14.68
N ASP A 198 3.92 2.00 -14.24
CA ASP A 198 3.06 1.77 -13.07
C ASP A 198 3.62 2.41 -11.80
N ALA A 199 4.92 2.25 -11.52
CA ALA A 199 5.57 2.91 -10.39
C ALA A 199 5.48 4.45 -10.48
N GLN A 200 5.64 5.01 -11.68
CA GLN A 200 5.48 6.45 -11.91
C GLN A 200 4.03 6.92 -11.73
N LEU A 201 3.04 6.13 -12.16
CA LEU A 201 1.62 6.44 -11.96
C LEU A 201 1.28 6.50 -10.46
N VAL A 202 1.76 5.52 -9.69
CA VAL A 202 1.58 5.49 -8.23
C VAL A 202 2.20 6.72 -7.57
N GLN A 203 3.41 7.11 -7.98
CA GLN A 203 4.05 8.33 -7.48
C GLN A 203 3.24 9.59 -7.83
N ARG A 204 2.78 9.71 -9.08
CA ARG A 204 1.96 10.86 -9.53
C ARG A 204 0.63 10.93 -8.78
N LEU A 205 0.00 9.78 -8.52
CA LEU A 205 -1.23 9.71 -7.75
C LEU A 205 -1.03 10.18 -6.30
N MET A 206 0.05 9.75 -5.65
CA MET A 206 0.40 10.22 -4.31
C MET A 206 0.57 11.75 -4.25
N PHE A 207 1.26 12.33 -5.24
CA PHE A 207 1.43 13.79 -5.30
C PHE A 207 0.13 14.52 -5.58
N LYS A 208 -0.70 14.03 -6.51
CA LYS A 208 -1.99 14.64 -6.84
C LYS A 208 -2.94 14.65 -5.63
N LEU A 209 -2.99 13.56 -4.88
CA LEU A 209 -3.82 13.43 -3.69
C LEU A 209 -3.22 14.10 -2.44
N GLN A 210 -1.98 14.62 -2.54
CA GLN A 210 -1.26 15.25 -1.43
C GLN A 210 -1.28 14.41 -0.14
N VAL A 211 -1.14 13.08 -0.28
CA VAL A 211 -1.30 12.14 0.83
C VAL A 211 -0.31 12.42 1.96
N LEU A 212 0.96 12.68 1.65
CA LEU A 212 1.99 12.92 2.66
C LEU A 212 1.77 14.21 3.45
N PRO A 213 1.56 15.39 2.82
CA PRO A 213 1.22 16.61 3.58
C PRO A 213 -0.01 16.45 4.46
N LEU A 214 -1.09 15.86 3.92
CA LEU A 214 -2.35 15.70 4.64
C LEU A 214 -2.19 14.79 5.86
N THR A 215 -1.58 13.62 5.67
CA THR A 215 -1.39 12.66 6.77
C THR A 215 -0.39 13.17 7.80
N LYS A 216 0.60 13.97 7.41
CA LYS A 216 1.49 14.66 8.36
C LYS A 216 0.70 15.61 9.26
N GLN A 217 -0.15 16.47 8.70
CA GLN A 217 -0.96 17.40 9.49
C GLN A 217 -1.92 16.68 10.43
N LEU A 218 -2.61 15.64 9.94
CA LEU A 218 -3.49 14.82 10.77
C LEU A 218 -2.73 14.17 11.94
N THR A 219 -1.51 13.71 11.70
CA THR A 219 -0.67 13.10 12.74
C THR A 219 -0.19 14.15 13.75
N CYS A 220 0.17 15.35 13.31
CA CYS A 220 0.57 16.45 14.20
C CYS A 220 -0.59 16.90 15.09
N ILE A 221 -1.83 16.90 14.58
CA ILE A 221 -3.02 17.24 15.37
C ILE A 221 -3.34 16.13 16.38
N ALA A 222 -3.36 14.88 15.94
CA ALA A 222 -3.72 13.75 16.80
C ALA A 222 -2.62 13.36 17.81
N GLY A 223 -1.35 13.62 17.50
CA GLY A 223 -0.21 13.23 18.32
C GLY A 223 0.09 11.71 18.31
N ASN A 224 -0.35 10.99 17.27
CA ASN A 224 -0.10 9.56 17.10
C ASN A 224 1.14 9.28 16.22
N LEU A 225 1.43 8.01 15.95
CA LEU A 225 2.50 7.63 15.02
C LEU A 225 2.06 7.81 13.56
N TRP A 226 2.87 8.49 12.73
CA TRP A 226 2.50 8.79 11.33
C TRP A 226 2.19 7.54 10.50
N MET A 227 2.92 6.45 10.71
CA MET A 227 2.64 5.16 10.07
C MET A 227 1.21 4.64 10.34
N ARG A 228 0.66 4.91 11.53
CA ARG A 228 -0.71 4.50 11.88
C ARG A 228 -1.75 5.35 11.16
N THR A 229 -1.49 6.65 11.02
CA THR A 229 -2.34 7.56 10.23
C THR A 229 -2.40 7.14 8.76
N LEU A 230 -1.27 6.75 8.16
CA LEU A 230 -1.19 6.28 6.76
C LEU A 230 -2.00 5.01 6.48
N LYS A 231 -2.35 4.23 7.52
CA LYS A 231 -3.20 3.03 7.39
C LYS A 231 -4.70 3.33 7.40
N GLY A 232 -5.11 4.58 7.54
CA GLY A 232 -6.54 4.93 7.57
C GLY A 232 -7.26 4.63 8.90
N GLN A 233 -6.53 4.33 9.98
CA GLN A 233 -7.15 4.05 11.29
C GLN A 233 -7.61 5.36 11.97
N ARG A 234 -8.90 5.72 11.78
CA ARG A 234 -9.50 6.94 12.35
C ARG A 234 -9.67 6.89 13.87
N ALA A 235 -10.05 5.72 14.40
CA ALA A 235 -10.28 5.55 15.84
C ALA A 235 -8.99 5.77 16.64
N GLU A 236 -7.86 5.24 16.18
CA GLU A 236 -6.56 5.42 16.85
C GLU A 236 -6.12 6.90 16.87
N ARG A 237 -6.43 7.67 15.82
CA ARG A 237 -6.16 9.12 15.80
C ARG A 237 -6.91 9.84 16.94
N ASN A 238 -8.21 9.56 17.08
CA ASN A 238 -9.03 10.17 18.13
C ASN A 238 -8.63 9.68 19.52
N GLU A 239 -8.22 8.41 19.66
CA GLU A 239 -7.71 7.86 20.92
C GLU A 239 -6.48 8.65 21.39
N TYR A 240 -5.45 8.80 20.54
CA TYR A 240 -4.25 9.55 20.89
C TYR A 240 -4.54 11.03 21.19
N LEU A 241 -5.44 11.66 20.43
CA LEU A 241 -5.84 13.04 20.69
C LEU A 241 -6.39 13.19 22.11
N LEU A 242 -7.31 12.31 22.51
CA LEU A 242 -7.89 12.32 23.85
C LEU A 242 -6.85 11.95 24.92
N LEU A 243 -5.96 10.99 24.66
CA LEU A 243 -4.90 10.61 25.59
C LEU A 243 -3.99 11.80 25.91
N HIS A 244 -3.60 12.59 24.91
CA HIS A 244 -2.78 13.79 25.12
C HIS A 244 -3.52 14.85 25.93
N GLU A 245 -4.80 15.12 25.62
CA GLU A 245 -5.63 16.11 26.34
C GLU A 245 -5.85 15.71 27.81
N PHE A 246 -6.23 14.46 28.08
CA PHE A 246 -6.46 13.99 29.44
C PHE A 246 -5.16 13.91 30.25
N HIS A 247 -4.06 13.49 29.63
CA HIS A 247 -2.75 13.50 30.28
C HIS A 247 -2.29 14.92 30.63
N GLY A 248 -2.46 15.88 29.71
CA GLY A 248 -2.17 17.31 29.96
C GLY A 248 -2.98 17.89 31.13
N ARG A 249 -4.22 17.43 31.30
CA ARG A 249 -5.11 17.78 32.42
C ARG A 249 -4.91 16.93 33.68
N LYS A 250 -3.92 16.04 33.71
CA LYS A 250 -3.60 15.13 34.84
C LYS A 250 -4.71 14.15 35.22
N TYR A 251 -5.53 13.74 34.26
CA TYR A 251 -6.51 12.66 34.44
C TYR A 251 -5.85 11.28 34.29
N ILE A 252 -6.39 10.29 35.00
CA ILE A 252 -6.05 8.89 34.79
C ILE A 252 -6.80 8.38 33.56
N VAL A 253 -6.07 7.89 32.57
CA VAL A 253 -6.64 7.37 31.32
C VAL A 253 -7.04 5.90 31.46
N PRO A 254 -8.07 5.43 30.72
CA PRO A 254 -8.47 4.03 30.73
C PRO A 254 -7.35 3.12 30.25
N GLU A 255 -7.23 1.93 30.86
CA GLU A 255 -6.31 0.91 30.38
C GLU A 255 -6.74 0.35 29.01
N ARG A 256 -5.75 0.04 28.18
CA ARG A 256 -5.98 -0.58 26.87
C ARG A 256 -6.58 -1.98 27.04
N ARG A 257 -7.86 -2.13 26.72
CA ARG A 257 -8.55 -3.43 26.77
C ARG A 257 -8.18 -4.31 25.59
N ASN A 258 -7.69 -5.53 25.87
CA ASN A 258 -7.50 -6.57 24.86
C ASN A 258 -8.85 -7.25 24.55
N TYR A 259 -9.60 -6.70 23.57
CA TYR A 259 -10.91 -7.21 23.16
C TYR A 259 -10.91 -8.68 22.68
N LYS A 260 -9.76 -9.26 22.32
CA LYS A 260 -9.64 -10.68 21.95
C LYS A 260 -10.05 -11.65 23.07
N LEU A 261 -9.97 -11.24 24.34
CA LEU A 261 -10.36 -12.07 25.49
C LEU A 261 -11.86 -11.98 25.84
N GLN A 262 -12.60 -11.00 25.31
CA GLN A 262 -14.03 -10.83 25.58
C GLN A 262 -14.94 -11.34 24.46
N ALA A 263 -14.44 -11.45 23.22
CA ALA A 263 -15.21 -11.98 22.10
C ALA A 263 -15.58 -13.48 22.26
N THR A 264 -14.89 -14.22 23.13
CA THR A 264 -15.26 -15.61 23.48
C THR A 264 -16.39 -15.70 24.51
N LYS A 265 -16.73 -14.60 25.20
CA LYS A 265 -17.85 -14.54 26.16
C LYS A 265 -19.11 -13.87 25.61
N ALA A 266 -19.00 -13.09 24.53
CA ALA A 266 -20.15 -12.52 23.84
C ALA A 266 -20.39 -13.33 22.55
N GLY A 267 -21.34 -14.27 22.62
CA GLY A 267 -21.72 -15.14 21.52
C GLY A 267 -21.87 -14.41 20.19
N GLY A 268 -21.33 -15.01 19.14
CA GLY A 268 -21.34 -14.51 17.78
C GLY A 268 -22.74 -14.23 17.27
N GLY A 269 -23.01 -12.96 17.01
CA GLY A 269 -24.12 -12.48 16.22
C GLY A 269 -23.74 -11.12 15.69
N GLY A 270 -23.88 -10.89 14.38
CA GLY A 270 -23.63 -9.59 13.76
C GLY A 270 -24.24 -8.48 14.61
N GLY A 271 -23.38 -7.61 15.14
CA GLY A 271 -23.72 -6.73 16.25
C GLY A 271 -24.91 -5.84 15.88
N LYS A 272 -26.06 -6.08 16.51
CA LYS A 272 -27.17 -5.13 16.51
C LYS A 272 -26.65 -3.78 17.03
N ALA A 273 -27.13 -2.69 16.44
CA ALA A 273 -26.81 -1.34 16.91
C ALA A 273 -27.10 -1.23 18.42
N LYS A 274 -26.12 -0.80 19.20
CA LYS A 274 -26.22 -0.71 20.67
C LYS A 274 -26.97 0.53 21.14
N TYR A 275 -27.22 1.50 20.26
CA TYR A 275 -27.85 2.78 20.54
C TYR A 275 -28.57 3.30 19.28
N SER A 276 -29.48 4.24 19.45
CA SER A 276 -30.21 4.90 18.35
C SER A 276 -29.30 5.80 17.52
N GLY A 277 -29.45 5.75 16.19
CA GLY A 277 -28.70 6.57 15.24
C GLY A 277 -29.41 7.88 14.86
N GLY A 278 -29.00 8.46 13.74
CA GLY A 278 -29.65 9.64 13.17
C GLY A 278 -31.10 9.37 12.72
N LEU A 279 -31.96 10.39 12.87
CA LEU A 279 -33.33 10.35 12.37
C LEU A 279 -33.35 10.49 10.85
N VAL A 280 -34.04 9.57 10.16
CA VAL A 280 -34.32 9.66 8.73
C VAL A 280 -35.80 9.93 8.56
N LEU A 281 -36.14 11.09 8.00
CA LEU A 281 -37.53 11.42 7.67
C LEU A 281 -38.01 10.54 6.51
N GLU A 282 -39.29 10.17 6.52
CA GLU A 282 -39.86 9.39 5.43
C GLU A 282 -39.88 10.22 4.13
N PRO A 283 -39.26 9.73 3.04
CA PRO A 283 -39.19 10.49 1.80
C PRO A 283 -40.55 10.51 1.12
N LYS A 284 -40.99 11.70 0.71
CA LYS A 284 -42.11 11.86 -0.21
C LYS A 284 -41.63 11.43 -1.60
N LYS A 285 -42.10 10.27 -2.07
CA LYS A 285 -41.67 9.71 -3.37
C LYS A 285 -42.45 10.38 -4.49
N GLY A 286 -41.75 10.84 -5.52
CA GLY A 286 -42.36 11.45 -6.69
C GLY A 286 -41.33 12.14 -7.58
N LEU A 287 -41.75 12.48 -8.79
CA LEU A 287 -41.05 13.45 -9.63
C LEU A 287 -41.52 14.85 -9.22
N TYR A 288 -40.58 15.78 -9.10
CA TYR A 288 -40.87 17.15 -8.68
C TYR A 288 -40.63 18.11 -9.85
N ASP A 289 -41.66 18.83 -10.25
CA ASP A 289 -41.58 19.84 -11.32
C ASP A 289 -41.15 21.22 -10.80
N SER A 290 -41.13 21.41 -9.48
CA SER A 290 -40.74 22.65 -8.80
C SER A 290 -39.35 22.54 -8.18
N PHE A 291 -38.71 23.69 -7.91
CA PHE A 291 -37.40 23.73 -7.27
C PHE A 291 -37.39 23.05 -5.89
N ILE A 292 -36.39 22.21 -5.65
CA ILE A 292 -36.14 21.57 -4.36
C ILE A 292 -35.01 22.33 -3.65
N LEU A 293 -35.29 22.84 -2.46
CA LEU A 293 -34.28 23.43 -1.59
C LEU A 293 -33.73 22.37 -0.62
N LEU A 294 -32.42 22.15 -0.67
CA LEU A 294 -31.71 21.28 0.27
C LEU A 294 -30.97 22.14 1.30
N LEU A 295 -31.35 22.00 2.57
CA LEU A 295 -30.68 22.63 3.70
C LEU A 295 -29.98 21.54 4.52
N ASP A 296 -28.72 21.77 4.88
CA ASP A 296 -27.92 20.84 5.68
C ASP A 296 -27.17 21.59 6.80
N PHE A 297 -26.94 20.93 7.92
CA PHE A 297 -26.20 21.49 9.06
C PHE A 297 -24.70 21.28 8.87
N ASN A 298 -23.92 22.34 9.05
CA ASN A 298 -22.46 22.24 9.06
C ASN A 298 -21.99 21.52 10.33
N SER A 299 -21.43 20.32 10.18
CA SER A 299 -20.81 19.53 11.27
C SER A 299 -21.71 19.34 12.49
N LEU A 300 -22.92 18.79 12.29
CA LEU A 300 -23.95 18.63 13.32
C LEU A 300 -23.44 18.08 14.67
N TYR A 301 -22.80 16.91 14.70
CA TYR A 301 -22.40 16.27 15.97
C TYR A 301 -21.28 17.03 16.72
N PRO A 302 -20.19 17.48 16.08
CA PRO A 302 -19.21 18.35 16.74
C PRO A 302 -19.82 19.62 17.33
N SER A 303 -20.81 20.22 16.64
CA SER A 303 -21.50 21.41 17.13
C SER A 303 -22.41 21.11 18.32
N LEU A 304 -23.11 19.96 18.31
CA LEU A 304 -23.94 19.54 19.45
C LEU A 304 -23.11 19.27 20.71
N ILE A 305 -21.93 18.68 20.58
CA ILE A 305 -21.02 18.48 21.73
C ILE A 305 -20.59 19.83 22.31
N GLN A 306 -20.34 20.84 21.48
CA GLN A 306 -19.99 22.18 21.98
C GLN A 306 -21.19 22.91 22.59
N GLU A 307 -22.36 22.82 21.96
CA GLU A 307 -23.59 23.49 22.39
C GLU A 307 -24.06 22.99 23.76
N TYR A 308 -23.95 21.67 24.00
CA TYR A 308 -24.43 21.03 25.23
C TYR A 308 -23.32 20.59 26.20
N ASN A 309 -22.05 20.90 25.90
CA ASN A 309 -20.86 20.61 26.71
C ASN A 309 -20.65 19.13 27.09
#